data_AF-A0AA36N0H1-F1
#
_entry.id   AF-A0AA36N0H1-F1
#
_cell.length_a   1.000
_cell.length_b   1.000
_cell.length_c   1.000
_cell.angle_alpha   90.00
_cell.angle_beta   90.00
_cell.angle_gamma   90.00
#
_symmetry.space_group_name_H-M   'P 1'
#
loop_
_entity.id
_entity.type
_entity.pdbx_description
1 polymer ?
#
loop_
_entity_poly.entity_id
_entity_poly.type
_entity_poly.pdbx_seq_one_letter_code
_entity_poly.pdbx_strand_id
1 'polypeptide(L)'
;MLSPTPRLKPLGDAEWDVAGKWRLQAAGAVARSDPEMAKALRVSELFEVRPKDGGDLAAAVRVVTIWRESSAEGAEQLQESLKEMGEAEKGRNLLQAVQIVSLLPEPASSTENNFASVTTRFVYSPIRVSPIPANFGTELVAAPGVSLMPARWAKKKWQGDGQDDWQDQLSAAVTQALEPIIALETEWDQAKLEKRIKQYLRNAAKNLDFQTKPWHELIEEFADQVFSSIFQALKERSWLPQVDFLMVIDAAVKELFPPYLLQSVPQQLFEQQVLHAHDRAFEEQRFAPMLWDVLFDKVEDKVVKNKIYNAFEAGRKEAAMVSSEGDPVEEFIKAWVACSLRELQGSVPEEALPRELCRNLFHELYEAGALPLPLTQEGGTPPDGILHVDQAIEDFSEGKLQAPPSKGLAKAKKPKAALPSPSQAWSASLPPVHVAPVRPAYPTPSLAPSKGGKAPSFGKGGNGFNVFAGQKRPLDSPGNGKGKVSQPFAAKRPKPAPMLKAVGHPLCTQQEDCVGDAASALVQHVDDDVPGDIYCSACWAIFADADETLNAIPFEA
;
A
#
# COMPACT_ATOMS: atom_id res chain seq x y z
N MET A 1 -46.18 31.81 21.89
CA MET A 1 -47.03 31.09 20.91
C MET A 1 -46.30 31.15 19.58
N LEU A 2 -45.74 30.03 19.11
CA LEU A 2 -45.06 29.94 17.81
C LEU A 2 -46.12 29.70 16.73
N SER A 3 -46.08 30.49 15.66
CA SER A 3 -46.99 30.40 14.52
C SER A 3 -46.85 29.04 13.80
N PRO A 4 -47.94 28.44 13.29
CA PRO A 4 -47.86 27.16 12.59
C PRO A 4 -47.06 27.28 11.29
N THR A 5 -46.14 26.33 11.09
CA THR A 5 -45.37 26.19 9.85
C THR A 5 -46.31 25.99 8.65
N PRO A 6 -46.17 26.75 7.55
CA PRO A 6 -47.02 26.59 6.38
C PRO A 6 -46.80 25.20 5.76
N ARG A 7 -47.88 24.48 5.46
CA ARG A 7 -47.84 23.23 4.70
C ARG A 7 -47.52 23.56 3.24
N LEU A 8 -46.41 23.04 2.74
CA LEU A 8 -46.04 23.17 1.33
C LEU A 8 -46.95 22.30 0.46
N LYS A 9 -47.38 22.86 -0.68
CA LYS A 9 -48.13 22.15 -1.71
C LYS A 9 -47.13 21.38 -2.58
N PRO A 10 -47.39 20.11 -2.94
CA PRO A 10 -46.53 19.38 -3.88
C PRO A 10 -46.44 20.13 -5.21
N LEU A 11 -45.25 20.11 -5.81
CA LEU A 11 -44.97 20.75 -7.10
C LEU A 11 -45.86 20.14 -8.19
N GLY A 12 -46.50 20.97 -9.00
CA GLY A 12 -47.27 20.54 -10.16
C GLY A 12 -46.38 20.12 -11.33
N ASP A 13 -46.96 19.41 -12.30
CA ASP A 13 -46.22 18.87 -13.45
C ASP A 13 -45.43 19.92 -14.24
N ALA A 14 -45.95 21.16 -14.33
CA ALA A 14 -45.27 22.28 -14.98
C ALA A 14 -44.00 22.73 -14.25
N GLU A 15 -43.92 22.55 -12.92
CA GLU A 15 -42.73 22.88 -12.13
C GLU A 15 -41.66 21.78 -12.25
N TRP A 16 -42.08 20.53 -12.45
CA TRP A 16 -41.19 19.41 -12.79
C TRP A 16 -40.55 19.56 -14.18
N ASP A 17 -41.29 20.05 -15.17
CA ASP A 17 -40.77 20.33 -16.52
C ASP A 17 -39.68 21.40 -16.52
N VAL A 18 -39.72 22.35 -15.57
CA VAL A 18 -38.64 23.34 -15.39
C VAL A 18 -37.40 22.68 -14.79
N ALA A 19 -37.55 21.81 -13.78
CA ALA A 19 -36.43 21.09 -13.17
C ALA A 19 -35.69 20.17 -14.16
N GLY A 20 -36.42 19.60 -15.13
CA GLY A 20 -35.86 18.75 -16.19
C GLY A 20 -34.87 19.45 -17.14
N LYS A 21 -34.81 20.78 -17.16
CA LYS A 21 -33.95 21.58 -18.06
C LYS A 21 -32.56 21.91 -17.49
N TRP A 22 -32.27 21.50 -16.26
CA TRP A 22 -31.03 21.83 -15.56
C TRP A 22 -30.20 20.59 -15.27
N ARG A 23 -28.87 20.73 -15.28
CA ARG A 23 -27.92 19.70 -14.85
C ARG A 23 -27.24 20.17 -13.57
N LEU A 24 -27.26 19.31 -12.55
CA LEU A 24 -26.49 19.51 -11.31
C LEU A 24 -25.11 18.88 -11.49
N GLN A 25 -24.07 19.63 -11.17
CA GLN A 25 -22.70 19.14 -11.07
C GLN A 25 -22.20 19.40 -9.65
N ALA A 26 -21.76 18.34 -8.96
CA ALA A 26 -21.21 18.49 -7.62
C ALA A 26 -19.89 19.29 -7.70
N ALA A 27 -19.81 20.40 -6.98
CA ALA A 27 -18.64 21.28 -6.91
C ALA A 27 -17.82 21.06 -5.63
N GLY A 28 -18.37 20.34 -4.63
CA GLY A 28 -17.66 19.94 -3.41
C GLY A 28 -18.62 19.65 -2.26
N ALA A 29 -18.13 18.92 -1.25
CA ALA A 29 -18.86 18.63 -0.02
C ALA A 29 -17.95 18.82 1.21
N VAL A 30 -18.48 19.39 2.28
CA VAL A 30 -17.78 19.60 3.56
C VAL A 30 -18.70 19.15 4.70
N ALA A 31 -18.25 18.18 5.48
CA ALA A 31 -18.92 17.75 6.71
C ALA A 31 -18.25 18.38 7.93
N ARG A 32 -19.05 18.88 8.89
CA ARG A 32 -18.56 19.38 10.17
C ARG A 32 -19.51 18.96 11.30
N SER A 33 -18.95 18.63 12.45
CA SER A 33 -19.73 18.59 13.70
C SER A 33 -20.14 20.03 14.05
N ASP A 34 -21.41 20.23 14.39
CA ASP A 34 -21.90 21.56 14.78
C ASP A 34 -21.77 21.71 16.32
N PRO A 35 -20.85 22.56 16.82
CA PRO A 35 -20.57 22.64 18.25
C PRO A 35 -21.73 23.18 19.08
N GLU A 36 -22.66 23.93 18.47
CA GLU A 36 -23.88 24.40 19.15
C GLU A 36 -24.97 23.33 19.19
N MET A 37 -24.88 22.32 18.34
CA MET A 37 -25.77 21.17 18.28
C MET A 37 -24.99 19.89 18.53
N ALA A 38 -24.59 19.64 19.78
CA ALA A 38 -23.75 18.52 20.25
C ALA A 38 -24.20 17.08 19.84
N LYS A 39 -25.31 16.95 19.10
CA LYS A 39 -25.85 15.69 18.54
C LYS A 39 -26.25 15.79 17.07
N ALA A 40 -25.77 16.80 16.34
CA ALA A 40 -26.09 16.98 14.93
C ALA A 40 -24.84 16.97 14.06
N LEU A 41 -24.93 16.23 12.95
CA LEU A 41 -23.93 16.24 11.89
C LEU A 41 -24.41 17.17 10.78
N ARG A 42 -23.62 18.19 10.46
CA ARG A 42 -23.94 19.15 9.39
C ARG A 42 -23.07 18.88 8.18
N VAL A 43 -23.70 18.49 7.09
CA VAL A 43 -23.05 18.30 5.78
C VAL A 43 -23.47 19.46 4.88
N SER A 44 -22.52 20.20 4.34
CA SER A 44 -22.76 21.24 3.34
C SER A 44 -22.22 20.77 2.00
N GLU A 45 -23.09 20.67 1.00
CA GLU A 45 -22.77 20.35 -0.37
C GLU A 45 -23.00 21.58 -1.24
N LEU A 46 -22.07 21.85 -2.17
CA LEU A 46 -22.20 22.92 -3.14
C LEU A 46 -22.36 22.30 -4.53
N PHE A 47 -23.42 22.71 -5.21
CA PHE A 47 -23.74 22.28 -6.57
C PHE A 47 -23.66 23.48 -7.50
N GLU A 48 -23.02 23.28 -8.64
CA GLU A 48 -23.15 24.17 -9.77
C GLU A 48 -24.33 23.71 -10.62
N VAL A 49 -25.24 24.63 -10.93
CA VAL A 49 -26.43 24.36 -11.73
C VAL A 49 -26.27 25.04 -13.07
N ARG A 50 -26.20 24.25 -14.14
CA ARG A 50 -26.10 24.75 -15.51
C ARG A 50 -27.34 24.41 -16.34
N PRO A 51 -27.75 25.27 -17.29
CA PRO A 51 -28.73 24.91 -18.29
C PRO A 51 -28.23 23.73 -19.12
N LYS A 52 -29.08 22.75 -19.42
CA LYS A 52 -28.69 21.60 -20.27
C LYS A 52 -28.24 22.02 -21.67
N ASP A 53 -28.73 23.15 -22.16
CA ASP A 53 -28.45 23.67 -23.49
C ASP A 53 -27.13 24.48 -23.57
N GLY A 54 -26.34 24.52 -22.49
CA GLY A 54 -24.99 25.11 -22.50
C GLY A 54 -24.93 26.63 -22.43
N GLY A 55 -25.94 27.29 -21.86
CA GLY A 55 -25.92 28.74 -21.62
C GLY A 55 -25.00 29.17 -20.46
N ASP A 56 -24.52 30.42 -20.51
CA ASP A 56 -23.49 30.97 -19.59
C ASP A 56 -23.97 31.25 -18.15
N LEU A 57 -25.27 31.11 -17.86
CA LEU A 57 -25.82 31.37 -16.54
C LEU A 57 -25.69 30.13 -15.64
N ALA A 58 -24.61 30.06 -14.86
CA ALA A 58 -24.44 29.08 -13.80
C ALA A 58 -24.95 29.66 -12.47
N ALA A 59 -25.95 29.02 -11.86
CA ALA A 59 -26.34 29.33 -10.48
C ALA A 59 -25.61 28.38 -9.52
N ALA A 60 -25.16 28.89 -8.37
CA ALA A 60 -24.63 28.04 -7.31
C ALA A 60 -25.76 27.71 -6.32
N VAL A 61 -25.97 26.42 -6.06
CA VAL A 61 -26.91 25.92 -5.07
C VAL A 61 -26.14 25.32 -3.92
N ARG A 62 -26.36 25.82 -2.71
CA ARG A 62 -25.85 25.22 -1.49
C ARG A 62 -26.94 24.36 -0.87
N VAL A 63 -26.66 23.07 -0.67
CA VAL A 63 -27.51 22.15 0.08
C VAL A 63 -26.84 21.90 1.44
N VAL A 64 -27.52 22.24 2.52
CA VAL A 64 -27.07 21.93 3.88
C VAL A 64 -27.96 20.82 4.41
N THR A 65 -27.40 19.63 4.59
CA THR A 65 -28.06 18.49 5.24
C THR A 65 -27.66 18.45 6.71
N ILE A 66 -28.63 18.64 7.60
CA ILE A 66 -28.44 18.55 9.05
C ILE A 66 -29.05 17.23 9.51
N TRP A 67 -28.21 16.30 9.93
CA TRP A 67 -28.63 15.04 10.55
C TRP A 67 -28.74 15.26 12.05
N ARG A 68 -29.88 14.92 12.64
CA ARG A 68 -30.10 14.98 14.09
C ARG A 68 -30.82 13.74 14.58
N GLU A 69 -30.51 13.35 15.81
CA GLU A 69 -31.31 12.37 16.54
C GLU A 69 -32.74 12.93 16.72
N SER A 70 -33.75 12.16 16.32
CA SER A 70 -35.15 12.60 16.47
C SER A 70 -35.46 12.80 17.96
N SER A 71 -36.15 13.90 18.31
CA SER A 71 -36.66 14.06 19.68
C SER A 71 -37.63 12.93 20.02
N ALA A 72 -37.82 12.64 21.32
CA ALA A 72 -38.75 11.61 21.77
C ALA A 72 -40.18 11.82 21.20
N GLU A 73 -40.69 13.05 21.24
CA GLU A 73 -42.00 13.40 20.66
C GLU A 73 -42.04 13.22 19.12
N GLY A 74 -40.95 13.59 18.43
CA GLY A 74 -40.83 13.40 16.99
C GLY A 74 -40.74 11.92 16.61
N ALA A 75 -40.08 11.12 17.44
CA ALA A 75 -39.95 9.67 17.24
C ALA A 75 -41.29 8.96 17.48
N GLU A 76 -42.12 9.42 18.42
CA GLU A 76 -43.45 8.85 18.68
C GLU A 76 -44.44 9.12 17.54
N GLN A 77 -44.57 10.36 17.06
CA GLN A 77 -45.41 10.68 15.90
C GLN A 77 -44.98 9.89 14.66
N LEU A 78 -43.68 9.71 14.48
CA LEU A 78 -43.11 9.00 13.34
C LEU A 78 -43.29 7.48 13.44
N GLN A 79 -43.16 6.91 14.65
CA GLN A 79 -43.49 5.52 14.90
C GLN A 79 -44.97 5.25 14.66
N GLU A 80 -45.85 6.19 14.97
CA GLU A 80 -47.29 6.08 14.68
C GLU A 80 -47.55 6.08 13.16
N SER A 81 -46.94 6.98 12.39
CA SER A 81 -47.03 6.95 10.91
C SER A 81 -46.39 5.70 10.28
N LEU A 82 -45.25 5.21 10.79
CA LEU A 82 -44.62 3.97 10.31
C LEU A 82 -45.44 2.73 10.67
N LYS A 83 -46.17 2.77 11.78
CA LYS A 83 -47.12 1.72 12.20
C LYS A 83 -48.33 1.65 11.28
N GLU A 84 -48.80 2.79 10.79
CA GLU A 84 -49.84 2.85 9.75
C GLU A 84 -49.37 2.29 8.41
N MET A 85 -48.07 2.41 8.09
CA MET A 85 -47.46 1.82 6.87
C MET A 85 -47.02 0.36 7.04
N GLY A 86 -47.21 -0.26 8.21
CA GLY A 86 -46.84 -1.66 8.47
C GLY A 86 -45.35 -1.92 8.74
N GLU A 87 -44.54 -0.89 8.99
CA GLU A 87 -43.08 -0.98 9.16
C GLU A 87 -42.60 -0.68 10.60
N ALA A 88 -43.49 -0.76 11.60
CA ALA A 88 -43.13 -0.42 12.98
C ALA A 88 -42.24 -1.47 13.64
N GLU A 89 -40.93 -1.18 13.74
CA GLU A 89 -40.01 -1.86 14.65
C GLU A 89 -39.73 -1.02 15.90
N LYS A 90 -39.90 -1.62 17.09
CA LYS A 90 -39.60 -0.99 18.38
C LYS A 90 -38.09 -0.92 18.61
N GLY A 91 -37.59 0.28 18.93
CA GLY A 91 -36.24 0.46 19.52
C GLY A 91 -35.14 0.99 18.61
N ARG A 92 -35.46 1.55 17.42
CA ARG A 92 -34.45 2.18 16.55
C ARG A 92 -34.36 3.68 16.79
N ASN A 93 -33.14 4.20 16.89
CA ASN A 93 -32.89 5.64 16.86
C ASN A 93 -33.14 6.15 15.44
N LEU A 94 -34.19 6.95 15.27
CA LEU A 94 -34.55 7.55 13.98
C LEU A 94 -33.72 8.82 13.79
N LEU A 95 -32.97 8.87 12.69
CA LEU A 95 -32.23 10.07 12.29
C LEU A 95 -33.12 10.92 11.39
N GLN A 96 -33.31 12.17 11.77
CA GLN A 96 -33.98 13.15 10.93
C GLN A 96 -32.93 13.95 10.16
N ALA A 97 -33.10 14.03 8.84
CA ALA A 97 -32.29 14.91 8.01
C ALA A 97 -33.11 16.13 7.59
N VAL A 98 -32.61 17.32 7.90
CA VAL A 98 -33.19 18.57 7.41
C VAL A 98 -32.30 19.07 6.29
N GLN A 99 -32.82 19.12 5.07
CA GLN A 99 -32.11 19.69 3.93
C GLN A 99 -32.57 21.13 3.72
N ILE A 100 -31.62 22.06 3.80
CA ILE A 100 -31.83 23.47 3.50
C ILE A 100 -31.15 23.75 2.18
N VAL A 101 -31.93 24.11 1.17
CA VAL A 101 -31.43 24.46 -0.15
C VAL A 101 -31.45 25.98 -0.27
N SER A 102 -30.29 26.57 -0.55
CA SER A 102 -30.12 28.00 -0.75
C SER A 102 -29.56 28.27 -2.14
N LEU A 103 -30.25 29.10 -2.91
CA LEU A 103 -29.72 29.70 -4.13
C LEU A 103 -28.77 30.82 -3.76
N LEU A 104 -27.52 30.75 -4.23
CA LEU A 104 -26.54 31.81 -4.03
C LEU A 104 -26.64 32.81 -5.19
N PRO A 105 -26.66 34.13 -4.93
CA PRO A 105 -26.65 35.12 -5.99
C PRO A 105 -25.33 35.10 -6.76
N GLU A 106 -25.37 35.55 -8.02
CA GLU A 106 -24.14 35.80 -8.79
C GLU A 106 -23.27 36.84 -8.06
N PRO A 107 -21.94 36.67 -8.05
CA PRO A 107 -21.02 37.58 -7.37
C PRO A 107 -21.01 39.02 -7.94
N ALA A 108 -21.73 39.30 -9.03
CA ALA A 108 -21.70 40.59 -9.73
C ALA A 108 -22.90 41.53 -9.45
N SER A 109 -23.99 41.10 -8.80
CA SER A 109 -25.15 41.98 -8.56
C SER A 109 -25.18 42.49 -7.12
N SER A 110 -24.64 43.69 -6.89
CA SER A 110 -24.59 44.35 -5.57
C SER A 110 -25.91 44.98 -5.11
N THR A 111 -27.07 44.52 -5.59
CA THR A 111 -28.36 45.09 -5.18
C THR A 111 -29.43 44.00 -5.02
N GLU A 112 -29.95 43.96 -3.79
CA GLU A 112 -31.13 43.24 -3.27
C GLU A 112 -30.90 41.85 -2.62
N ASN A 113 -30.90 41.87 -1.27
CA ASN A 113 -30.85 40.74 -0.35
C ASN A 113 -32.18 39.95 -0.30
N ASN A 114 -32.54 39.25 -1.36
CA ASN A 114 -33.65 38.29 -1.31
C ASN A 114 -33.13 36.87 -1.55
N PHE A 115 -32.76 36.20 -0.45
CA PHE A 115 -32.48 34.76 -0.48
C PHE A 115 -33.80 33.99 -0.60
N ALA A 116 -33.98 33.26 -1.70
CA ALA A 116 -34.98 32.21 -1.75
C ALA A 116 -34.40 30.95 -1.08
N SER A 117 -34.81 30.67 0.15
CA SER A 117 -34.47 29.43 0.84
C SER A 117 -35.65 28.45 0.82
N VAL A 118 -35.41 27.23 0.36
CA VAL A 118 -36.38 26.13 0.47
C VAL A 118 -35.87 25.15 1.53
N THR A 119 -36.69 24.87 2.54
CA THR A 119 -36.38 23.89 3.57
C THR A 119 -37.24 22.66 3.36
N THR A 120 -36.61 21.52 3.09
CA THR A 120 -37.28 20.23 2.96
C THR A 120 -36.83 19.31 4.10
N ARG A 121 -37.79 18.61 4.72
CA ARG A 121 -37.50 17.65 5.78
C ARG A 121 -37.65 16.24 5.24
N PHE A 122 -36.59 15.45 5.36
CA PHE A 122 -36.59 14.04 5.01
C PHE A 122 -36.36 13.21 6.28
N VAL A 123 -36.99 12.06 6.34
CA VAL A 123 -36.83 11.11 7.43
C VAL A 123 -36.23 9.86 6.83
N TYR A 124 -35.07 9.47 7.36
CA TYR A 124 -34.37 8.28 6.91
C TYR A 124 -34.44 7.21 8.00
N SER A 125 -34.80 5.99 7.62
CA SER A 125 -34.51 4.82 8.43
C SER A 125 -33.02 4.52 8.29
N PRO A 126 -32.28 4.24 9.39
CA PRO A 126 -30.87 3.91 9.28
C PRO A 126 -30.64 2.75 8.31
N ILE A 127 -29.62 2.90 7.45
CA ILE A 127 -29.18 1.86 6.50
C ILE A 127 -28.87 0.60 7.30
N ARG A 128 -29.43 -0.54 6.88
CA ARG A 128 -29.13 -1.84 7.47
C ARG A 128 -27.64 -2.13 7.33
N VAL A 129 -26.86 -1.94 8.38
CA VAL A 129 -25.59 -2.63 8.52
C VAL A 129 -25.94 -3.97 9.16
N SER A 130 -26.10 -5.00 8.33
CA SER A 130 -26.28 -6.36 8.84
C SER A 130 -25.07 -6.70 9.73
N PRO A 131 -25.27 -7.16 10.98
CA PRO A 131 -24.15 -7.68 11.75
C PRO A 131 -23.58 -8.89 11.01
N ILE A 132 -22.28 -8.87 10.75
CA ILE A 132 -21.54 -10.06 10.32
C ILE A 132 -21.70 -11.09 11.45
N PRO A 133 -22.32 -12.26 11.21
CA PRO A 133 -22.50 -13.24 12.27
C PRO A 133 -21.13 -13.77 12.71
N ALA A 134 -20.84 -13.66 14.01
CA ALA A 134 -19.58 -14.05 14.64
C ALA A 134 -19.33 -15.58 14.70
N ASN A 135 -20.08 -16.39 13.95
CA ASN A 135 -19.93 -17.85 13.90
C ASN A 135 -20.16 -18.34 12.47
N PHE A 136 -19.15 -18.17 11.61
CA PHE A 136 -18.96 -19.07 10.47
C PHE A 136 -17.87 -20.08 10.85
N GLY A 137 -18.31 -21.12 11.57
CA GLY A 137 -17.53 -22.33 11.73
C GLY A 137 -17.35 -23.00 10.37
N THR A 138 -16.12 -23.42 10.11
CA THR A 138 -15.72 -24.30 9.02
C THR A 138 -16.51 -25.60 9.06
N GLU A 139 -17.59 -25.70 8.29
CA GLU A 139 -18.17 -26.97 7.88
C GLU A 139 -18.67 -26.87 6.44
N LEU A 140 -17.72 -26.81 5.49
CA LEU A 140 -18.00 -27.14 4.10
C LEU A 140 -18.06 -28.67 4.01
N VAL A 141 -19.27 -29.22 4.11
CA VAL A 141 -19.53 -30.60 3.66
C VAL A 141 -19.29 -30.63 2.16
N ALA A 142 -18.19 -31.28 1.77
CA ALA A 142 -17.86 -31.54 0.38
C ALA A 142 -19.02 -32.29 -0.30
N ALA A 143 -19.59 -31.69 -1.35
CA ALA A 143 -20.40 -32.43 -2.29
C ALA A 143 -19.50 -33.48 -2.99
N PRO A 144 -19.86 -34.78 -2.99
CA PRO A 144 -19.07 -35.79 -3.66
C PRO A 144 -19.19 -35.59 -5.17
N GLY A 145 -18.12 -35.16 -5.83
CA GLY A 145 -18.05 -35.15 -7.30
C GLY A 145 -17.17 -34.09 -7.97
N VAL A 146 -16.63 -33.10 -7.25
CA VAL A 146 -15.75 -32.09 -7.87
C VAL A 146 -14.29 -32.45 -7.60
N SER A 147 -13.63 -32.97 -8.63
CA SER A 147 -12.20 -33.25 -8.65
C SER A 147 -11.41 -31.93 -8.55
N LEU A 148 -10.75 -31.70 -7.41
CA LEU A 148 -9.71 -30.69 -7.26
C LEU A 148 -8.52 -31.08 -8.16
N MET A 149 -8.37 -30.37 -9.29
CA MET A 149 -7.19 -30.52 -10.13
C MET A 149 -5.93 -29.97 -9.45
N PRO A 150 -4.77 -30.64 -9.57
CA PRO A 150 -3.51 -30.11 -9.08
C PRO A 150 -3.04 -28.93 -9.94
N ALA A 151 -2.63 -27.86 -9.27
CA ALA A 151 -2.13 -26.63 -9.90
C ALA A 151 -0.80 -26.87 -10.63
N ARG A 152 -0.88 -27.08 -11.96
CA ARG A 152 0.18 -26.74 -12.91
C ARG A 152 -0.12 -25.37 -13.50
N TRP A 153 0.24 -24.30 -12.80
CA TRP A 153 0.42 -22.97 -13.42
C TRP A 153 1.79 -22.95 -14.08
N ALA A 154 1.93 -23.76 -15.14
CA ALA A 154 3.07 -23.67 -16.04
C ALA A 154 2.91 -22.40 -16.89
N LYS A 155 4.03 -21.71 -17.13
CA LYS A 155 4.34 -20.61 -18.06
C LYS A 155 3.48 -20.55 -19.34
N LYS A 156 2.16 -20.37 -19.23
CA LYS A 156 1.29 -20.11 -20.36
C LYS A 156 1.41 -18.62 -20.61
N LYS A 157 2.11 -18.26 -21.70
CA LYS A 157 2.02 -16.92 -22.29
C LYS A 157 0.53 -16.58 -22.34
N TRP A 158 0.13 -15.60 -21.54
CA TRP A 158 -1.19 -14.99 -21.61
C TRP A 158 -1.27 -14.32 -22.99
N GLN A 159 -1.77 -15.07 -23.98
CA GLN A 159 -2.21 -14.59 -25.28
C GLN A 159 -3.73 -14.71 -25.24
N GLY A 160 -4.37 -13.68 -24.70
CA GLY A 160 -5.81 -13.48 -24.80
C GLY A 160 -6.03 -12.30 -25.74
N ASP A 161 -6.52 -12.57 -26.95
CA ASP A 161 -6.72 -11.61 -28.05
C ASP A 161 -7.92 -10.66 -27.81
N GLY A 162 -8.10 -10.19 -26.58
CA GLY A 162 -9.18 -9.27 -26.17
C GLY A 162 -8.79 -8.39 -24.98
N GLN A 163 -7.50 -8.12 -24.80
CA GLN A 163 -6.88 -7.51 -23.62
C GLN A 163 -6.09 -6.24 -23.96
N ASP A 164 -6.53 -5.44 -24.93
CA ASP A 164 -5.84 -4.18 -25.27
C ASP A 164 -6.34 -2.98 -24.44
N ASP A 165 -7.62 -2.94 -24.04
CA ASP A 165 -8.19 -1.73 -23.39
C ASP A 165 -7.83 -1.57 -21.90
N TRP A 166 -7.51 -2.68 -21.20
CA TRP A 166 -7.15 -2.63 -19.77
C TRP A 166 -5.67 -2.37 -19.53
N GLN A 167 -4.78 -2.74 -20.47
CA GLN A 167 -3.35 -2.41 -20.41
C GLN A 167 -3.09 -0.89 -20.48
N ASP A 168 -4.09 -0.14 -20.93
CA ASP A 168 -4.04 1.31 -20.99
C ASP A 168 -4.28 1.97 -19.63
N GLN A 169 -5.06 1.38 -18.70
CA GLN A 169 -5.35 2.04 -17.43
C GLN A 169 -4.11 2.20 -16.56
N LEU A 170 -3.31 1.14 -16.40
CA LEU A 170 -2.06 1.24 -15.65
C LEU A 170 -1.06 2.16 -16.37
N SER A 171 -0.97 2.07 -17.70
CA SER A 171 -0.06 2.93 -18.47
C SER A 171 -0.44 4.40 -18.34
N ALA A 172 -1.73 4.73 -18.40
CA ALA A 172 -2.24 6.08 -18.19
C ALA A 172 -1.97 6.58 -16.76
N ALA A 173 -2.24 5.74 -15.74
CA ALA A 173 -1.96 6.09 -14.34
C ALA A 173 -0.47 6.38 -14.10
N VAL A 174 0.42 5.55 -14.66
CA VAL A 174 1.88 5.77 -14.54
C VAL A 174 2.29 7.04 -15.28
N THR A 175 1.78 7.29 -16.49
CA THR A 175 2.07 8.51 -17.24
C THR A 175 1.65 9.75 -16.45
N GLN A 176 0.42 9.74 -15.92
CA GLN A 176 -0.15 10.84 -15.15
C GLN A 176 0.63 11.10 -13.85
N ALA A 177 1.04 10.06 -13.13
CA ALA A 177 1.83 10.20 -11.91
C ALA A 177 3.23 10.80 -12.17
N LEU A 178 3.84 10.50 -13.32
CA LEU A 178 5.19 10.95 -13.66
C LEU A 178 5.22 12.32 -14.35
N GLU A 179 4.11 12.78 -14.92
CA GLU A 179 4.01 14.05 -15.64
C GLU A 179 4.55 15.25 -14.82
N PRO A 180 4.23 15.43 -13.52
CA PRO A 180 4.73 16.56 -12.75
C PRO A 180 6.25 16.56 -12.52
N ILE A 181 6.89 15.38 -12.54
CA ILE A 181 8.31 15.24 -12.21
C ILE A 181 9.21 15.04 -13.43
N ILE A 182 8.65 14.94 -14.64
CA ILE A 182 9.44 14.54 -15.81
C ILE A 182 10.56 15.54 -16.12
N ALA A 183 10.36 16.82 -15.82
CA ALA A 183 11.37 17.85 -15.97
C ALA A 183 12.52 17.75 -14.94
N LEU A 184 12.31 17.03 -13.83
CA LEU A 184 13.30 16.81 -12.77
C LEU A 184 14.10 15.51 -12.99
N GLU A 185 13.62 14.60 -13.84
CA GLU A 185 14.33 13.38 -14.20
C GLU A 185 15.46 13.67 -15.20
N THR A 186 16.64 13.12 -14.95
CA THR A 186 17.87 13.46 -15.69
C THR A 186 18.59 12.25 -16.29
N GLU A 187 18.32 11.05 -15.80
CA GLU A 187 19.00 9.83 -16.25
C GLU A 187 18.15 8.99 -17.18
N TRP A 188 16.83 8.92 -16.97
CA TRP A 188 15.92 8.12 -17.80
C TRP A 188 14.96 9.01 -18.58
N ASP A 189 14.75 8.69 -19.86
CA ASP A 189 13.61 9.27 -20.57
C ASP A 189 12.28 8.75 -19.99
N GLN A 190 11.19 9.47 -20.29
CA GLN A 190 9.85 9.16 -19.78
C GLN A 190 9.46 7.71 -20.08
N ALA A 191 9.63 7.26 -21.31
CA ALA A 191 9.23 5.91 -21.74
C ALA A 191 9.99 4.80 -20.98
N LYS A 192 11.30 5.00 -20.74
CA LYS A 192 12.12 4.08 -19.97
C LYS A 192 11.71 4.07 -18.50
N LEU A 193 11.43 5.24 -17.91
CA LEU A 193 10.95 5.34 -16.53
C LEU A 193 9.60 4.64 -16.36
N GLU A 194 8.62 4.92 -17.24
CA GLU A 194 7.33 4.24 -17.27
C GLU A 194 7.47 2.71 -17.42
N LYS A 195 8.33 2.26 -18.35
CA LYS A 195 8.63 0.82 -18.55
C LYS A 195 9.19 0.20 -17.27
N ARG A 196 10.07 0.90 -16.54
CA ARG A 196 10.67 0.43 -15.28
C ARG A 196 9.65 0.39 -14.14
N ILE A 197 8.84 1.42 -13.95
CA ILE A 197 7.77 1.42 -12.93
C ILE A 197 6.80 0.26 -13.17
N LYS A 198 6.32 0.07 -14.40
CA LYS A 198 5.46 -1.07 -14.76
C LYS A 198 6.13 -2.42 -14.50
N GLN A 199 7.43 -2.53 -14.74
CA GLN A 199 8.20 -3.74 -14.44
C GLN A 199 8.22 -4.05 -12.94
N TYR A 200 8.42 -3.04 -12.09
CA TYR A 200 8.43 -3.20 -10.63
C TYR A 200 7.07 -3.69 -10.10
N LEU A 201 5.98 -3.10 -10.58
CA LEU A 201 4.61 -3.52 -10.26
C LEU A 201 4.36 -4.98 -10.62
N ARG A 202 4.71 -5.39 -11.86
CA ARG A 202 4.53 -6.78 -12.30
C ARG A 202 5.41 -7.77 -11.53
N ASN A 203 6.61 -7.37 -11.13
CA ASN A 203 7.48 -8.21 -10.34
C ASN A 203 6.96 -8.40 -8.92
N ALA A 204 6.40 -7.37 -8.30
CA ALA A 204 5.75 -7.47 -6.99
C ALA A 204 4.55 -8.44 -7.03
N ALA A 205 3.67 -8.31 -8.02
CA ALA A 205 2.49 -9.18 -8.14
C ALA A 205 2.84 -10.67 -8.29
N LYS A 206 3.96 -10.99 -8.96
CA LYS A 206 4.40 -12.38 -9.18
C LYS A 206 4.76 -13.12 -7.89
N ASN A 207 5.14 -12.41 -6.83
CA ASN A 207 5.59 -13.02 -5.58
C ASN A 207 4.46 -13.13 -4.54
N LEU A 208 3.22 -12.78 -4.90
CA LEU A 208 2.07 -12.84 -4.01
C LEU A 208 1.44 -14.23 -3.96
N ASP A 209 0.93 -14.61 -2.79
CA ASP A 209 0.17 -15.85 -2.58
C ASP A 209 -1.34 -15.59 -2.64
N PHE A 210 -1.86 -15.54 -3.87
CA PHE A 210 -3.29 -15.34 -4.14
C PHE A 210 -4.22 -16.47 -3.67
N GLN A 211 -3.68 -17.58 -3.16
CA GLN A 211 -4.49 -18.75 -2.77
C GLN A 211 -4.80 -18.77 -1.27
N THR A 212 -3.86 -18.32 -0.44
CA THR A 212 -3.98 -18.46 1.03
C THR A 212 -4.35 -17.17 1.74
N LYS A 213 -4.00 -16.01 1.19
CA LYS A 213 -4.19 -14.72 1.84
C LYS A 213 -5.45 -14.00 1.39
N PRO A 214 -6.12 -13.26 2.28
CA PRO A 214 -7.22 -12.41 1.90
C PRO A 214 -6.72 -11.19 1.08
N TRP A 215 -7.63 -10.60 0.28
CA TRP A 215 -7.29 -9.53 -0.65
C TRP A 215 -6.63 -8.29 0.00
N HIS A 216 -7.04 -7.92 1.22
CA HIS A 216 -6.51 -6.73 1.90
C HIS A 216 -5.05 -6.91 2.34
N GLU A 217 -4.69 -8.09 2.86
CA GLU A 217 -3.30 -8.44 3.18
C GLU A 217 -2.43 -8.50 1.90
N LEU A 218 -3.00 -8.98 0.79
CA LEU A 218 -2.31 -9.02 -0.50
C LEU A 218 -2.01 -7.61 -1.03
N ILE A 219 -2.91 -6.65 -0.84
CA ILE A 219 -2.67 -5.25 -1.22
C ILE A 219 -1.54 -4.63 -0.38
N GLU A 220 -1.50 -4.91 0.93
CA GLU A 220 -0.42 -4.43 1.79
C GLU A 220 0.94 -5.00 1.40
N GLU A 221 1.01 -6.32 1.21
CA GLU A 221 2.24 -6.99 0.77
C GLU A 221 2.67 -6.54 -0.63
N PHE A 222 1.70 -6.29 -1.52
CA PHE A 222 1.96 -5.74 -2.84
C PHE A 222 2.60 -4.36 -2.74
N ALA A 223 1.99 -3.43 -1.98
CA ALA A 223 2.52 -2.09 -1.78
C ALA A 223 3.94 -2.11 -1.19
N ASP A 224 4.20 -2.96 -0.19
CA ASP A 224 5.54 -3.12 0.39
C ASP A 224 6.59 -3.53 -0.66
N GLN A 225 6.26 -4.52 -1.48
CA GLN A 225 7.18 -5.00 -2.53
C GLN A 225 7.39 -3.96 -3.63
N VAL A 226 6.32 -3.26 -4.03
CA VAL A 226 6.41 -2.20 -5.04
C VAL A 226 7.31 -1.07 -4.54
N PHE A 227 7.01 -0.50 -3.38
CA PHE A 227 7.80 0.62 -2.87
C PHE A 227 9.22 0.22 -2.51
N SER A 228 9.44 -0.98 -1.98
CA SER A 228 10.80 -1.48 -1.73
C SER A 228 11.63 -1.50 -3.02
N SER A 229 11.08 -2.00 -4.13
CA SER A 229 11.78 -2.03 -5.42
C SER A 229 11.96 -0.66 -6.06
N ILE A 230 10.96 0.21 -5.98
CA ILE A 230 11.03 1.60 -6.48
C ILE A 230 12.10 2.39 -5.73
N PHE A 231 12.05 2.41 -4.39
CA PHE A 231 13.03 3.15 -3.59
C PHE A 231 14.43 2.55 -3.73
N GLN A 232 14.58 1.23 -3.81
CA GLN A 232 15.89 0.63 -4.06
C GLN A 232 16.51 1.11 -5.39
N ALA A 233 15.70 1.21 -6.45
CA ALA A 233 16.17 1.61 -7.76
C ALA A 233 16.30 3.13 -7.94
N LEU A 234 15.50 3.93 -7.23
CA LEU A 234 15.34 5.36 -7.46
C LEU A 234 15.69 6.23 -6.23
N LYS A 235 16.28 5.69 -5.16
CA LYS A 235 16.62 6.46 -3.94
C LYS A 235 17.46 7.72 -4.17
N GLU A 236 18.24 7.76 -5.24
CA GLU A 236 19.11 8.91 -5.56
C GLU A 236 18.36 10.04 -6.29
N ARG A 237 17.07 9.83 -6.61
CA ARG A 237 16.20 10.81 -7.25
C ARG A 237 15.57 11.73 -6.21
N SER A 238 15.95 12.99 -6.22
CA SER A 238 15.38 14.03 -5.35
C SER A 238 13.88 14.28 -5.57
N TRP A 239 13.37 13.90 -6.74
CA TRP A 239 11.95 14.00 -7.08
C TRP A 239 11.11 12.85 -6.53
N LEU A 240 11.71 11.72 -6.13
CA LEU A 240 10.96 10.52 -5.74
C LEU A 240 9.93 10.79 -4.62
N PRO A 241 10.24 11.57 -3.57
CA PRO A 241 9.26 11.89 -2.53
C PRO A 241 8.08 12.76 -3.01
N GLN A 242 8.16 13.34 -4.21
CA GLN A 242 7.17 14.27 -4.76
C GLN A 242 6.14 13.56 -5.66
N VAL A 243 6.35 12.28 -5.98
CA VAL A 243 5.45 11.53 -6.87
C VAL A 243 4.37 10.86 -6.06
N ASP A 244 3.13 11.10 -6.47
CA ASP A 244 1.97 10.37 -5.97
C ASP A 244 1.76 9.09 -6.80
N PHE A 245 2.01 7.94 -6.19
CA PHE A 245 1.80 6.63 -6.80
C PHE A 245 0.44 6.02 -6.44
N LEU A 246 -0.47 6.74 -5.76
CA LEU A 246 -1.73 6.19 -5.29
C LEU A 246 -2.57 5.61 -6.44
N MET A 247 -2.78 6.40 -7.48
CA MET A 247 -3.53 5.97 -8.68
C MET A 247 -2.81 4.84 -9.44
N VAL A 248 -1.48 4.79 -9.35
CA VAL A 248 -0.68 3.72 -9.95
C VAL A 248 -0.91 2.40 -9.22
N ILE A 249 -0.91 2.41 -7.88
CA ILE A 249 -1.20 1.22 -7.07
C ILE A 249 -2.65 0.76 -7.30
N ASP A 250 -3.62 1.67 -7.29
CA ASP A 250 -5.04 1.35 -7.57
C ASP A 250 -5.20 0.64 -8.92
N ALA A 251 -4.66 1.22 -9.99
CA ALA A 251 -4.72 0.63 -11.33
C ALA A 251 -3.96 -0.70 -11.41
N ALA A 252 -2.78 -0.80 -10.77
CA ALA A 252 -1.99 -2.02 -10.77
C ALA A 252 -2.67 -3.16 -10.04
N VAL A 253 -3.34 -2.91 -8.92
CA VAL A 253 -4.09 -3.93 -8.20
C VAL A 253 -5.27 -4.42 -9.07
N LYS A 254 -6.02 -3.51 -9.70
CA LYS A 254 -7.12 -3.87 -10.62
C LYS A 254 -6.66 -4.69 -11.83
N GLU A 255 -5.48 -4.39 -12.38
CA GLU A 255 -4.94 -5.09 -13.55
C GLU A 255 -4.26 -6.43 -13.20
N LEU A 256 -3.47 -6.46 -12.12
CA LEU A 256 -2.57 -7.58 -11.84
C LEU A 256 -3.16 -8.62 -10.89
N PHE A 257 -4.20 -8.29 -10.12
CA PHE A 257 -4.82 -9.25 -9.20
C PHE A 257 -5.86 -10.10 -9.93
N PRO A 258 -6.02 -11.38 -9.56
CA PRO A 258 -7.10 -12.21 -10.10
C PRO A 258 -8.49 -11.57 -9.88
N PRO A 259 -9.32 -11.40 -10.92
CA PRO A 259 -10.60 -10.69 -10.82
C PRO A 259 -11.56 -11.26 -9.75
N TYR A 260 -11.51 -12.58 -9.52
CA TYR A 260 -12.37 -13.25 -8.54
C TYR A 260 -12.10 -12.78 -7.09
N LEU A 261 -10.92 -12.24 -6.79
CA LEU A 261 -10.60 -11.71 -5.47
C LEU A 261 -11.26 -10.35 -5.21
N LEU A 262 -11.46 -9.56 -6.27
CA LEU A 262 -11.95 -8.18 -6.18
C LEU A 262 -13.45 -8.05 -6.48
N GLN A 263 -14.04 -9.02 -7.19
CA GLN A 263 -15.43 -8.95 -7.66
C GLN A 263 -16.46 -8.70 -6.55
N SER A 264 -16.22 -9.20 -5.35
CA SER A 264 -17.13 -9.05 -4.19
C SER A 264 -16.74 -7.91 -3.24
N VAL A 265 -15.70 -7.14 -3.56
CA VAL A 265 -15.20 -6.09 -2.68
C VAL A 265 -15.93 -4.78 -3.00
N PRO A 266 -16.60 -4.14 -2.02
CA PRO A 266 -17.16 -2.81 -2.21
C PRO A 266 -16.07 -1.80 -2.61
N GLN A 267 -16.31 -1.01 -3.66
CA GLN A 267 -15.35 -0.04 -4.21
C GLN A 267 -14.74 0.87 -3.14
N GLN A 268 -15.56 1.37 -2.20
CA GLN A 268 -15.10 2.24 -1.11
C GLN A 268 -14.10 1.54 -0.17
N LEU A 269 -14.33 0.26 0.16
CA LEU A 269 -13.42 -0.50 1.03
C LEU A 269 -12.11 -0.82 0.29
N PHE A 270 -12.20 -1.10 -1.01
CA PHE A 270 -11.05 -1.30 -1.86
C PHE A 270 -10.16 -0.06 -1.91
N GLU A 271 -10.73 1.10 -2.24
CA GLU A 271 -10.01 2.38 -2.31
C GLU A 271 -9.39 2.76 -0.97
N GLN A 272 -10.13 2.59 0.13
CA GLN A 272 -9.62 2.85 1.48
C GLN A 272 -8.42 1.96 1.81
N GLN A 273 -8.47 0.67 1.46
CA GLN A 273 -7.37 -0.26 1.70
C GLN A 273 -6.15 0.07 0.83
N VAL A 274 -6.36 0.44 -0.44
CA VAL A 274 -5.28 0.86 -1.35
C VAL A 274 -4.59 2.12 -0.81
N LEU A 275 -5.36 3.14 -0.40
CA LEU A 275 -4.82 4.36 0.21
C LEU A 275 -4.00 4.04 1.47
N HIS A 276 -4.56 3.25 2.39
CA HIS A 276 -3.88 2.87 3.61
C HIS A 276 -2.57 2.10 3.34
N ALA A 277 -2.61 1.12 2.44
CA ALA A 277 -1.43 0.34 2.07
C ALA A 277 -0.37 1.20 1.35
N HIS A 278 -0.81 2.12 0.49
CA HIS A 278 0.04 3.07 -0.22
C HIS A 278 0.80 3.96 0.76
N ASP A 279 0.08 4.72 1.59
CA ASP A 279 0.68 5.72 2.48
C ASP A 279 1.62 5.07 3.47
N ARG A 280 1.23 3.93 4.06
CA ARG A 280 2.09 3.17 4.97
C ARG A 280 3.38 2.74 4.28
N ALA A 281 3.28 2.02 3.15
CA ALA A 281 4.44 1.44 2.50
C ALA A 281 5.38 2.53 1.95
N PHE A 282 4.84 3.62 1.40
CA PHE A 282 5.61 4.78 0.96
C PHE A 282 6.36 5.43 2.13
N GLU A 283 5.67 5.69 3.24
CA GLU A 283 6.25 6.32 4.42
C GLU A 283 7.34 5.48 5.08
N GLU A 284 7.21 4.16 5.07
CA GLU A 284 8.25 3.25 5.57
C GLU A 284 9.52 3.32 4.71
N GLN A 285 9.38 3.30 3.39
CA GLN A 285 10.53 3.36 2.48
C GLN A 285 11.18 4.75 2.44
N ARG A 286 10.41 5.81 2.64
CA ARG A 286 10.91 7.20 2.73
C ARG A 286 11.76 7.43 3.97
N PHE A 287 11.34 6.88 5.11
CA PHE A 287 12.00 7.10 6.39
C PHE A 287 13.32 6.33 6.55
N ALA A 288 13.39 5.11 6.01
CA ALA A 288 14.55 4.23 6.21
C ALA A 288 15.91 4.87 5.81
N PRO A 289 16.05 5.53 4.63
CA PRO A 289 17.28 6.23 4.28
C PRO A 289 17.64 7.37 5.23
N MET A 290 16.65 8.18 5.64
CA MET A 290 16.86 9.30 6.57
C MET A 290 17.39 8.79 7.91
N LEU A 291 16.77 7.73 8.43
CA LEU A 291 17.21 7.09 9.67
C LEU A 291 18.62 6.53 9.54
N TRP A 292 18.92 5.88 8.42
CA TRP A 292 20.23 5.31 8.19
C TRP A 292 21.33 6.39 8.14
N ASP A 293 21.10 7.49 7.42
CA ASP A 293 22.07 8.56 7.26
C ASP A 293 22.37 9.26 8.60
N VAL A 294 21.32 9.60 9.36
CA VAL A 294 21.47 10.20 10.70
C VAL A 294 22.20 9.26 11.67
N LEU A 295 21.87 7.96 11.66
CA LEU A 295 22.53 6.99 12.54
C LEU A 295 23.98 6.71 12.12
N PHE A 296 24.27 6.75 10.83
CA PHE A 296 25.58 6.33 10.32
C PHE A 296 26.70 7.20 10.84
N ASP A 297 26.44 8.50 10.95
CA ASP A 297 27.41 9.53 11.35
C ASP A 297 27.62 9.61 12.87
N LYS A 298 26.67 9.13 13.66
CA LYS A 298 26.64 9.33 15.11
C LYS A 298 26.99 8.10 15.94
N VAL A 299 26.81 6.91 15.37
CA VAL A 299 27.01 5.64 16.09
C VAL A 299 28.09 4.81 15.37
N GLU A 300 29.21 4.56 16.03
CA GLU A 300 30.31 3.79 15.44
C GLU A 300 30.03 2.28 15.44
N ASP A 301 29.47 1.76 16.55
CA ASP A 301 29.23 0.33 16.71
C ASP A 301 28.06 -0.15 15.83
N LYS A 302 28.35 -1.08 14.92
CA LYS A 302 27.37 -1.63 13.97
C LYS A 302 26.21 -2.37 14.64
N VAL A 303 26.46 -3.08 15.74
CA VAL A 303 25.43 -3.86 16.44
C VAL A 303 24.48 -2.92 17.17
N VAL A 304 25.03 -1.92 17.87
CA VAL A 304 24.24 -0.86 18.53
C VAL A 304 23.45 -0.08 17.49
N LYS A 305 24.08 0.34 16.39
CA LYS A 305 23.43 1.03 15.26
C LYS A 305 22.21 0.27 14.74
N ASN A 306 22.36 -1.03 14.48
CA ASN A 306 21.24 -1.86 14.01
C ASN A 306 20.11 -1.97 15.04
N LYS A 307 20.43 -2.02 16.35
CA LYS A 307 19.40 -2.04 17.39
C LYS A 307 18.64 -0.71 17.46
N ILE A 308 19.36 0.42 17.40
CA ILE A 308 18.74 1.75 17.36
C ILE A 308 17.88 1.90 16.11
N TYR A 309 18.39 1.50 14.94
CA TYR A 309 17.65 1.51 13.70
C TYR A 309 16.31 0.77 13.84
N ASN A 310 16.36 -0.50 14.29
CA ASN A 310 15.16 -1.32 14.44
C ASN A 310 14.18 -0.75 15.48
N ALA A 311 14.70 -0.21 16.60
CA ALA A 311 13.87 0.37 17.64
C ALA A 311 13.16 1.66 17.18
N PHE A 312 13.86 2.53 16.46
CA PHE A 312 13.30 3.77 15.94
C PHE A 312 12.28 3.50 14.82
N GLU A 313 12.56 2.53 13.95
CA GLU A 313 11.62 2.09 12.92
C GLU A 313 10.36 1.47 13.54
N ALA A 314 10.51 0.56 14.51
CA ALA A 314 9.39 -0.05 15.21
C ALA A 314 8.57 0.99 15.98
N GLY A 315 9.23 1.88 16.72
CA GLY A 315 8.58 2.93 17.47
C GLY A 315 7.79 3.89 16.58
N ARG A 316 8.31 4.22 15.39
CA ARG A 316 7.61 5.06 14.41
C ARG A 316 6.34 4.38 13.87
N LYS A 317 6.44 3.09 13.54
CA LYS A 317 5.30 2.29 13.06
C LYS A 317 4.19 2.21 14.10
N GLU A 318 4.55 2.01 15.38
CA GLU A 318 3.58 1.99 16.46
C GLU A 318 2.94 3.36 16.69
N ALA A 319 3.73 4.44 16.65
CA ALA A 319 3.23 5.80 16.81
C ALA A 319 2.23 6.20 15.72
N ALA A 320 2.44 5.74 14.48
CA ALA A 320 1.52 5.97 13.37
C ALA A 320 0.14 5.31 13.58
N MET A 321 0.03 4.33 14.48
CA MET A 321 -1.24 3.65 14.80
C MET A 321 -1.98 4.27 15.99
N VAL A 322 -1.40 5.28 16.65
CA VAL A 322 -2.01 5.96 17.79
C VAL A 322 -2.99 7.01 17.26
N SER A 323 -4.28 6.78 17.51
CA SER A 323 -5.31 7.80 17.29
C SER A 323 -5.27 8.79 18.45
N SER A 324 -5.19 10.09 18.17
CA SER A 324 -5.11 11.13 19.19
C SER A 324 -6.36 12.02 19.22
N GLU A 325 -6.78 12.40 20.43
CA GLU A 325 -7.69 13.53 20.68
C GLU A 325 -6.81 14.75 20.97
N GLY A 326 -6.30 15.43 19.94
CA GLY A 326 -5.36 16.55 20.13
C GLY A 326 -4.62 16.96 18.87
N ASP A 327 -3.51 17.69 19.03
CA ASP A 327 -2.58 17.96 17.93
C ASP A 327 -1.95 16.63 17.48
N PRO A 328 -2.25 16.14 16.28
CA PRO A 328 -1.81 14.83 15.84
C PRO A 328 -0.29 14.75 15.64
N VAL A 329 0.38 15.88 15.38
CA VAL A 329 1.85 15.90 15.20
C VAL A 329 2.54 15.79 16.54
N GLU A 330 2.10 16.57 17.52
CA GLU A 330 2.67 16.53 18.88
C GLU A 330 2.50 15.13 19.51
N GLU A 331 1.30 14.56 19.41
CA GLU A 331 1.00 13.24 19.96
C GLU A 331 1.77 12.13 19.23
N PHE A 332 1.96 12.25 17.91
CA PHE A 332 2.82 11.35 17.16
C PHE A 332 4.27 11.41 17.66
N ILE A 333 4.84 12.61 17.87
CA ILE A 333 6.21 12.78 18.37
C ILE A 333 6.38 12.11 19.74
N LYS A 334 5.46 12.38 20.67
CA LYS A 334 5.47 11.76 22.01
C LYS A 334 5.41 10.24 21.93
N ALA A 335 4.47 9.71 21.15
CA ALA A 335 4.31 8.26 20.96
C ALA A 335 5.56 7.64 20.31
N TRP A 336 6.13 8.30 19.31
CA TRP A 336 7.31 7.82 18.58
C TRP A 336 8.53 7.74 19.49
N VAL A 337 8.81 8.79 20.27
CA VAL A 337 9.88 8.81 21.26
C VAL A 337 9.67 7.71 22.29
N ALA A 338 8.48 7.63 22.88
CA ALA A 338 8.18 6.66 23.94
C ALA A 338 8.30 5.21 23.45
N CYS A 339 7.72 4.87 22.29
CA CYS A 339 7.82 3.53 21.74
C CYS A 339 9.26 3.16 21.35
N SER A 340 10.01 4.08 20.76
CA SER A 340 11.40 3.83 20.37
C SER A 340 12.29 3.58 21.58
N LEU A 341 12.13 4.40 22.64
CA LEU A 341 12.90 4.24 23.88
C LEU A 341 12.50 2.96 24.62
N ARG A 342 11.22 2.57 24.60
CA ARG A 342 10.77 1.27 25.13
C ARG A 342 11.46 0.10 24.43
N GLU A 343 11.57 0.11 23.10
CA GLU A 343 12.26 -0.95 22.35
C GLU A 343 13.77 -1.00 22.64
N LEU A 344 14.35 0.13 23.04
CA LEU A 344 15.75 0.21 23.45
C LEU A 344 16.00 -0.29 24.88
N GLN A 345 15.01 -0.22 25.77
CA GLN A 345 15.14 -0.68 27.15
C GLN A 345 15.55 -2.15 27.22
N GLY A 346 16.75 -2.39 27.76
CA GLY A 346 17.34 -3.73 27.91
C GLY A 346 18.02 -4.28 26.64
N SER A 347 17.91 -3.63 25.49
CA SER A 347 18.58 -4.05 24.26
C SER A 347 19.88 -3.30 23.99
N VAL A 348 19.94 -2.01 24.35
CA VAL A 348 21.11 -1.14 24.21
C VAL A 348 21.51 -0.61 25.59
N PRO A 349 22.80 -0.72 25.99
CA PRO A 349 23.26 -0.15 27.24
C PRO A 349 23.20 1.39 27.20
N GLU A 350 22.90 2.03 28.32
CA GLU A 350 22.73 3.49 28.41
C GLU A 350 24.00 4.24 27.99
N GLU A 351 25.18 3.65 28.20
CA GLU A 351 26.45 4.20 27.77
C GLU A 351 26.60 4.26 26.24
N ALA A 352 25.93 3.36 25.51
CA ALA A 352 26.00 3.31 24.05
C ALA A 352 25.01 4.27 23.36
N LEU A 353 23.99 4.74 24.09
CA LEU A 353 23.09 5.78 23.63
C LEU A 353 22.78 6.75 24.79
N PRO A 354 23.73 7.65 25.11
CA PRO A 354 23.51 8.69 26.12
C PRO A 354 22.29 9.54 25.77
N ARG A 355 21.60 10.06 26.79
CA ARG A 355 20.38 10.89 26.62
C ARG A 355 20.56 12.03 25.61
N GLU A 356 21.68 12.74 25.69
CA GLU A 356 22.00 13.84 24.75
C GLU A 356 22.17 13.36 23.32
N LEU A 357 22.75 12.17 23.11
CA LEU A 357 22.86 11.58 21.78
C LEU A 357 21.48 11.19 21.25
N CYS A 358 20.64 10.58 22.08
CA CYS A 358 19.26 10.24 21.71
C CYS A 358 18.45 11.48 21.30
N ARG A 359 18.55 12.57 22.07
CA ARG A 359 17.95 13.87 21.77
C ARG A 359 18.39 14.38 20.40
N ASN A 360 19.71 14.45 20.18
CA ASN A 360 20.27 14.92 18.92
C ASN A 360 19.82 14.06 17.73
N LEU A 361 19.72 12.74 17.89
CA LEU A 361 19.20 11.85 16.83
C LEU A 361 17.76 12.20 16.46
N PHE A 362 16.86 12.39 17.43
CA PHE A 362 15.48 12.77 17.13
C PHE A 362 15.38 14.17 16.52
N HIS A 363 16.21 15.12 16.96
CA HIS A 363 16.26 16.46 16.35
C HIS A 363 16.70 16.39 14.88
N GLU A 364 17.79 15.67 14.58
CA GLU A 364 18.27 15.52 13.20
C GLU A 364 17.25 14.78 12.32
N LEU A 365 16.55 13.77 12.85
CA LEU A 365 15.47 13.10 12.13
C LEU A 365 14.28 14.02 11.88
N TYR A 366 13.91 14.83 12.88
CA TYR A 366 12.86 15.82 12.75
C TYR A 366 13.18 16.83 11.65
N GLU A 367 14.40 17.39 11.66
CA GLU A 367 14.89 18.33 10.64
C GLU A 367 15.01 17.69 9.25
N ALA A 368 15.36 16.40 9.19
CA ALA A 368 15.37 15.63 7.94
C ALA A 368 13.96 15.31 7.40
N GLY A 369 12.89 15.68 8.11
CA GLY A 369 11.51 15.46 7.70
C GLY A 369 11.01 14.04 7.97
N ALA A 370 11.46 13.39 9.05
CA ALA A 370 11.05 12.03 9.41
C ALA A 370 9.56 11.90 9.83
N LEU A 371 8.89 13.03 10.10
CA LEU A 371 7.47 13.06 10.40
C LEU A 371 6.64 12.51 9.21
N PRO A 372 5.54 11.76 9.46
CA PRO A 372 4.68 11.27 8.40
C PRO A 372 4.14 12.40 7.53
N LEU A 373 4.21 12.26 6.20
CA LEU A 373 3.71 13.29 5.28
C LEU A 373 2.23 13.62 5.50
N PRO A 374 1.31 12.65 5.73
CA PRO A 374 -0.09 12.96 5.96
C PRO A 374 -0.33 13.90 7.15
N LEU A 375 0.53 13.86 8.18
CA LEU A 375 0.42 14.73 9.34
C LEU A 375 0.95 16.15 9.04
N THR A 376 2.00 16.25 8.22
CA THR A 376 2.65 17.55 7.92
C THR A 376 2.07 18.27 6.71
N GLN A 377 1.37 17.59 5.80
CA GLN A 377 0.82 18.21 4.60
C GLN A 377 -0.33 19.17 4.91
N GLU A 378 -1.16 18.86 5.91
CA GLU A 378 -2.28 19.71 6.31
C GLU A 378 -1.87 20.83 7.29
N GLY A 379 -1.04 20.49 8.28
CA GLY A 379 -0.67 21.41 9.37
C GLY A 379 0.68 22.10 9.22
N GLY A 380 1.51 21.67 8.26
CA GLY A 380 2.92 22.02 8.21
C GLY A 380 3.75 21.33 9.30
N THR A 381 5.03 21.66 9.33
CA THR A 381 5.95 21.22 10.38
C THR A 381 5.84 22.19 11.56
N PRO A 382 5.48 21.75 12.78
CA PRO A 382 5.27 22.67 13.90
C PRO A 382 6.59 23.37 14.27
N PRO A 383 6.65 24.71 14.37
CA PRO A 383 7.90 25.42 14.68
C PRO A 383 8.58 24.94 15.98
N ASP A 384 7.76 24.50 16.93
CA ASP A 384 8.18 24.05 18.26
C ASP A 384 8.37 22.52 18.35
N GLY A 385 8.39 21.80 17.23
CA GLY A 385 8.52 20.33 17.20
C GLY A 385 9.74 19.79 17.96
N ILE A 386 10.84 20.54 17.95
CA ILE A 386 12.07 20.23 18.70
C ILE A 386 11.80 20.25 20.21
N LEU A 387 11.01 21.21 20.71
CA LEU A 387 10.65 21.27 22.14
C LEU A 387 9.79 20.07 22.56
N HIS A 388 8.93 19.58 21.68
CA HIS A 388 8.13 18.39 21.94
C HIS A 388 8.98 17.11 22.00
N VAL A 389 10.05 17.02 21.19
CA VAL A 389 11.03 15.93 21.30
C VAL A 389 11.73 15.97 22.65
N ASP A 390 12.26 17.13 23.04
CA ASP A 390 12.96 17.32 24.32
C ASP A 390 12.06 16.94 25.51
N GLN A 391 10.85 17.47 25.52
CA GLN A 391 9.86 17.21 26.57
C GLN A 391 9.50 15.72 26.62
N ALA A 392 9.29 15.06 25.48
CA ALA A 392 8.96 13.65 25.44
C ALA A 392 10.09 12.74 25.97
N ILE A 393 11.35 13.08 25.69
CA ILE A 393 12.52 12.35 26.21
C ILE A 393 12.62 12.52 27.73
N GLU A 394 12.47 13.74 28.24
CA GLU A 394 12.51 13.99 29.69
C GLU A 394 11.34 13.31 30.40
N ASP A 395 10.11 13.45 29.91
CA ASP A 395 8.93 12.82 30.49
C ASP A 395 9.03 11.29 30.48
N PHE A 396 9.60 10.69 29.44
CA PHE A 396 9.85 9.24 29.41
C PHE A 396 10.88 8.84 30.47
N SER A 397 11.96 9.61 30.63
CA SER A 397 13.01 9.33 31.62
C SER A 397 12.53 9.47 33.07
N GLU A 398 11.58 10.37 33.32
CA GLU A 398 10.95 10.58 34.62
C GLU A 398 9.77 9.62 34.86
N GLY A 399 9.40 8.79 33.87
CA GLY A 399 8.26 7.86 33.94
C GLY A 399 6.89 8.53 33.85
N LYS A 400 6.84 9.81 33.44
CA LYS A 400 5.61 10.58 33.18
C LYS A 400 4.97 10.20 31.85
N LEU A 401 5.79 9.87 30.85
CA LEU A 401 5.35 9.38 29.55
C LEU A 401 5.53 7.86 29.48
N GLN A 402 4.42 7.16 29.27
CA GLN A 402 4.43 5.72 29.04
C GLN A 402 4.14 5.43 27.58
N ALA A 403 4.93 4.55 26.97
CA ALA A 403 4.66 4.10 25.62
C ALA A 403 3.29 3.40 25.55
N PRO A 404 2.44 3.72 24.56
CA PRO A 404 1.14 3.08 24.41
C PRO A 404 1.29 1.57 24.36
N PRO A 405 0.39 0.78 24.97
CA PRO A 405 0.53 -0.67 25.04
C PRO A 405 0.72 -1.24 23.64
N SER A 406 1.83 -1.96 23.40
CA SER A 406 2.10 -2.56 22.09
C SER A 406 0.93 -3.47 21.75
N LYS A 407 0.24 -3.20 20.63
CA LYS A 407 -0.82 -4.08 20.12
C LYS A 407 -0.21 -5.35 19.53
N GLY A 408 0.41 -6.16 20.37
CA GLY A 408 0.69 -7.57 20.12
C GLY A 408 1.49 -7.96 18.88
N LEU A 409 2.15 -7.04 18.17
CA LEU A 409 3.11 -7.40 17.10
C LEU A 409 4.42 -8.00 17.65
N ALA A 410 4.47 -8.28 18.95
CA ALA A 410 5.43 -9.20 19.52
C ALA A 410 5.35 -10.50 18.70
N LYS A 411 6.25 -10.62 17.71
CA LYS A 411 6.52 -11.85 17.00
C LYS A 411 6.85 -12.83 18.09
N ALA A 412 5.86 -13.62 18.51
CA ALA A 412 6.07 -14.73 19.39
C ALA A 412 7.14 -15.53 18.68
N LYS A 413 8.39 -15.45 19.16
CA LYS A 413 9.47 -16.32 18.71
C LYS A 413 8.89 -17.69 18.95
N LYS A 414 8.36 -18.34 17.90
CA LYS A 414 7.87 -19.71 18.01
C LYS A 414 8.99 -20.43 18.73
N PRO A 415 8.76 -20.95 19.95
CA PRO A 415 9.80 -21.69 20.63
C PRO A 415 10.23 -22.75 19.62
N LYS A 416 11.53 -22.81 19.34
CA LYS A 416 12.12 -23.79 18.45
C LYS A 416 11.91 -25.14 19.15
N ALA A 417 10.71 -25.69 19.03
CA ALA A 417 10.29 -26.90 19.69
C ALA A 417 11.20 -27.99 19.17
N ALA A 418 11.98 -28.59 20.08
CA ALA A 418 12.65 -29.84 19.80
C ALA A 418 11.57 -30.85 19.42
N LEU A 419 11.59 -31.32 18.17
CA LEU A 419 10.75 -32.41 17.70
C LEU A 419 10.95 -33.61 18.64
N PRO A 420 9.90 -34.16 19.28
CA PRO A 420 10.02 -35.44 19.96
C PRO A 420 10.24 -36.55 18.92
N SER A 421 11.10 -37.50 19.28
CA SER A 421 11.42 -38.71 18.51
C SER A 421 10.14 -39.49 18.13
N PRO A 422 10.01 -39.97 16.88
CA PRO A 422 8.85 -40.73 16.44
C PRO A 422 8.98 -42.20 16.86
N SER A 423 8.76 -42.49 18.14
CA SER A 423 8.34 -43.83 18.58
C SER A 423 7.62 -43.69 19.91
N GLN A 424 6.42 -44.27 20.01
CA GLN A 424 5.53 -44.30 21.18
C GLN A 424 4.48 -43.17 21.24
N ALA A 425 3.38 -43.36 20.51
CA ALA A 425 2.05 -42.96 20.98
C ALA A 425 0.97 -43.50 20.04
N TRP A 426 0.54 -44.76 20.23
CA TRP A 426 -0.83 -45.23 19.96
C TRP A 426 -1.09 -46.48 20.79
N SER A 427 -1.63 -46.30 21.99
CA SER A 427 -2.30 -47.37 22.75
C SER A 427 -3.22 -46.72 23.79
N ALA A 428 -4.47 -46.48 23.40
CA ALA A 428 -5.59 -46.36 24.35
C ALA A 428 -6.93 -46.50 23.59
N SER A 429 -7.50 -47.70 23.72
CA SER A 429 -8.91 -48.13 23.79
C SER A 429 -10.05 -47.19 23.37
N LEU A 430 -10.88 -47.67 22.42
CA LEU A 430 -12.28 -47.28 22.21
C LEU A 430 -13.23 -48.42 22.64
N PRO A 431 -14.47 -48.13 23.11
CA PRO A 431 -15.49 -49.12 23.46
C PRO A 431 -16.31 -49.62 22.24
N PRO A 432 -17.07 -50.74 22.38
CA PRO A 432 -17.48 -51.56 21.25
C PRO A 432 -18.82 -51.12 20.63
N VAL A 433 -18.93 -51.22 19.30
CA VAL A 433 -20.21 -51.13 18.57
C VAL A 433 -20.44 -52.42 17.79
N HIS A 434 -21.70 -52.83 17.79
CA HIS A 434 -22.27 -54.11 17.36
C HIS A 434 -21.89 -54.62 15.96
N VAL A 435 -21.90 -55.96 15.87
CA VAL A 435 -21.55 -56.84 14.75
C VAL A 435 -22.74 -57.09 13.80
N ALA A 436 -22.46 -57.15 12.48
CA ALA A 436 -22.88 -58.16 11.47
C ALA A 436 -23.31 -57.57 10.10
N PRO A 437 -23.28 -58.32 8.97
CA PRO A 437 -22.30 -59.35 8.56
C PRO A 437 -21.82 -59.23 7.08
N VAL A 438 -20.59 -59.72 6.85
CA VAL A 438 -20.09 -60.59 5.76
C VAL A 438 -20.53 -60.35 4.30
N ARG A 439 -19.54 -60.11 3.40
CA ARG A 439 -19.38 -60.74 2.07
C ARG A 439 -17.99 -60.42 1.45
N PRO A 440 -17.51 -61.15 0.41
CA PRO A 440 -16.26 -61.91 0.48
C PRO A 440 -15.08 -61.32 -0.32
N ALA A 441 -13.91 -61.86 0.02
CA ALA A 441 -12.58 -61.64 -0.56
C ALA A 441 -12.47 -61.99 -2.04
N TYR A 442 -11.48 -61.39 -2.73
CA TYR A 442 -10.49 -61.98 -3.67
C TYR A 442 -9.60 -60.84 -4.27
N PRO A 443 -8.45 -61.11 -4.93
CA PRO A 443 -7.15 -61.32 -4.31
C PRO A 443 -6.11 -60.26 -4.74
N THR A 444 -5.07 -60.11 -3.93
CA THR A 444 -3.81 -59.44 -4.27
C THR A 444 -2.97 -60.25 -5.27
N PRO A 445 -2.14 -59.57 -6.07
CA PRO A 445 -0.82 -60.09 -6.41
C PRO A 445 0.29 -59.25 -5.78
N SER A 446 1.33 -59.97 -5.40
CA SER A 446 2.53 -59.58 -4.66
C SER A 446 3.73 -59.42 -5.60
N LEU A 447 4.80 -58.82 -5.07
CA LEU A 447 6.21 -58.81 -5.52
C LEU A 447 6.59 -57.73 -6.56
N ALA A 448 7.69 -56.96 -6.47
CA ALA A 448 8.79 -56.81 -5.50
C ALA A 448 9.60 -55.51 -5.86
N PRO A 449 10.91 -55.31 -5.54
CA PRO A 449 11.36 -54.19 -4.70
C PRO A 449 12.33 -53.19 -5.37
N SER A 450 12.44 -51.96 -4.85
CA SER A 450 13.56 -51.05 -5.15
C SER A 450 13.72 -50.00 -4.05
N LYS A 451 14.76 -50.09 -3.21
CA LYS A 451 15.92 -49.16 -3.15
C LYS A 451 15.49 -47.69 -3.31
N GLY A 452 15.52 -46.84 -2.30
CA GLY A 452 16.70 -46.48 -1.50
C GLY A 452 17.28 -45.17 -2.04
N GLY A 453 16.84 -44.03 -1.50
CA GLY A 453 17.34 -42.70 -1.89
C GLY A 453 16.78 -41.61 -0.97
N LYS A 454 17.65 -41.02 -0.15
CA LYS A 454 17.35 -39.92 0.75
C LYS A 454 17.11 -38.64 -0.05
N ALA A 455 15.98 -37.97 0.15
CA ALA A 455 15.74 -36.61 -0.33
C ALA A 455 16.36 -35.61 0.65
N PRO A 456 17.14 -34.61 0.21
CA PRO A 456 17.47 -33.46 1.05
C PRO A 456 16.27 -32.50 1.12
N SER A 457 16.01 -32.06 2.34
CA SER A 457 15.06 -31.01 2.69
C SER A 457 15.51 -29.67 2.09
N PHE A 458 14.67 -29.05 1.25
CA PHE A 458 14.82 -27.64 0.90
C PHE A 458 14.40 -26.78 2.10
N GLY A 459 15.39 -26.13 2.71
CA GLY A 459 15.20 -25.15 3.75
C GLY A 459 14.58 -23.86 3.20
N LYS A 460 13.54 -23.38 3.89
CA LYS A 460 13.01 -22.02 3.77
C LYS A 460 14.14 -21.01 4.07
N GLY A 461 14.59 -20.29 3.05
CA GLY A 461 15.44 -19.11 3.21
C GLY A 461 14.60 -17.95 3.74
N GLY A 462 15.00 -17.41 4.89
CA GLY A 462 14.45 -16.17 5.42
C GLY A 462 15.02 -14.95 4.69
N ASN A 463 14.19 -13.92 4.55
CA ASN A 463 14.57 -12.59 4.09
C ASN A 463 15.65 -12.00 5.01
N GLY A 464 16.91 -12.20 4.63
CA GLY A 464 18.07 -11.51 5.19
C GLY A 464 18.44 -10.36 4.26
N PHE A 465 18.17 -9.14 4.70
CA PHE A 465 18.69 -7.91 4.13
C PHE A 465 20.23 -7.97 4.14
N ASN A 466 20.84 -8.23 2.99
CA ASN A 466 22.30 -8.22 2.80
C ASN A 466 22.59 -7.31 1.60
N VAL A 467 22.77 -6.01 1.85
CA VAL A 467 23.32 -5.06 0.89
C VAL A 467 24.21 -4.06 1.66
N PHE A 468 25.29 -3.62 1.00
CA PHE A 468 26.37 -2.71 1.43
C PHE A 468 27.63 -3.36 2.03
N ALA A 469 28.38 -4.03 1.16
CA ALA A 469 29.85 -4.03 1.23
C ALA A 469 30.38 -3.09 0.12
N GLY A 470 30.60 -1.82 0.47
CA GLY A 470 31.28 -0.85 -0.38
C GLY A 470 32.79 -1.11 -0.40
N GLN A 471 33.36 -1.28 -1.59
CA GLN A 471 34.80 -1.35 -1.82
C GLN A 471 35.47 -0.02 -1.40
N LYS A 472 36.30 -0.06 -0.35
CA LYS A 472 37.23 1.03 -0.01
C LYS A 472 38.42 1.00 -0.96
N ARG A 473 38.71 2.12 -1.64
CA ARG A 473 40.04 2.37 -2.24
C ARG A 473 41.00 2.82 -1.13
N PRO A 474 42.28 2.41 -1.14
CA PRO A 474 43.24 2.87 -0.15
C PRO A 474 43.70 4.30 -0.47
N LEU A 475 43.69 5.13 0.57
CA LEU A 475 44.30 6.45 0.64
C LEU A 475 45.69 6.30 1.24
N ASP A 476 46.72 6.52 0.43
CA ASP A 476 48.10 6.74 0.91
C ASP A 476 48.38 8.25 1.06
N SER A 477 49.06 8.60 2.13
CA SER A 477 49.71 9.89 2.44
C SER A 477 51.12 9.58 2.98
N PRO A 478 52.06 10.55 3.14
CA PRO A 478 52.14 11.92 2.62
C PRO A 478 53.49 12.22 1.91
N GLY A 479 53.53 13.24 1.05
CA GLY A 479 54.74 13.66 0.33
C GLY A 479 54.94 15.18 0.33
N ASN A 480 55.83 15.64 1.20
CA ASN A 480 56.37 16.99 1.33
C ASN A 480 57.14 17.44 0.07
N GLY A 481 56.92 18.66 -0.44
CA GLY A 481 57.75 19.19 -1.54
C GLY A 481 57.25 20.49 -2.17
N LYS A 482 57.85 21.61 -1.76
CA LYS A 482 57.73 22.93 -2.39
C LYS A 482 58.25 22.89 -3.84
N GLY A 483 57.47 23.41 -4.78
CA GLY A 483 57.95 23.68 -6.15
C GLY A 483 56.87 24.31 -7.02
N LYS A 484 56.84 25.65 -7.11
CA LYS A 484 56.09 26.39 -8.14
C LYS A 484 56.76 26.16 -9.49
N VAL A 485 56.12 25.39 -10.37
CA VAL A 485 56.42 25.36 -11.80
C VAL A 485 55.11 25.57 -12.56
N SER A 486 55.06 26.63 -13.34
CA SER A 486 53.99 27.00 -14.26
C SER A 486 53.81 25.93 -15.34
N GLN A 487 52.62 25.32 -15.42
CA GLN A 487 52.25 24.46 -16.56
C GLN A 487 51.58 25.26 -17.68
N PRO A 488 51.86 24.93 -18.96
CA PRO A 488 51.20 25.51 -20.11
C PRO A 488 49.83 24.84 -20.36
N PHE A 489 48.92 25.61 -20.96
CA PHE A 489 47.56 25.22 -21.35
C PHE A 489 47.52 23.88 -22.10
N ALA A 490 46.92 22.87 -21.47
CA ALA A 490 46.59 21.60 -22.11
C ALA A 490 45.37 21.76 -23.02
N ALA A 491 45.55 21.45 -24.31
CA ALA A 491 44.49 21.41 -25.30
C ALA A 491 43.41 20.37 -24.92
N LYS A 492 42.14 20.74 -25.13
CA LYS A 492 40.97 19.89 -24.91
C LYS A 492 41.11 18.57 -25.68
N ARG A 493 41.05 17.45 -24.96
CA ARG A 493 40.90 16.12 -25.57
C ARG A 493 39.62 16.08 -26.43
N PRO A 494 39.66 15.56 -27.66
CA PRO A 494 38.45 15.35 -28.45
C PRO A 494 37.52 14.37 -27.74
N LYS A 495 36.22 14.69 -27.71
CA LYS A 495 35.15 13.81 -27.23
C LYS A 495 35.21 12.49 -28.03
N PRO A 496 35.15 11.31 -27.37
CA PRO A 496 35.04 10.05 -28.08
C PRO A 496 33.75 10.05 -28.92
N ALA A 497 33.87 9.59 -30.16
CA ALA A 497 32.73 9.43 -31.06
C ALA A 497 31.64 8.56 -30.40
N PRO A 498 30.35 8.84 -30.64
CA PRO A 498 29.27 8.02 -30.11
C PRO A 498 29.46 6.58 -30.59
N MET A 499 29.71 5.68 -29.64
CA MET A 499 29.76 4.25 -29.94
C MET A 499 28.38 3.84 -30.43
N LEU A 500 28.28 3.43 -31.69
CA LEU A 500 27.09 2.79 -32.22
C LEU A 500 26.76 1.61 -31.29
N LYS A 501 25.57 1.63 -30.69
CA LYS A 501 25.10 0.57 -29.79
C LYS A 501 25.22 -0.74 -30.57
N ALA A 502 26.08 -1.65 -30.08
CA ALA A 502 26.21 -2.97 -30.66
C ALA A 502 24.82 -3.62 -30.64
N VAL A 503 24.31 -3.94 -31.82
CA VAL A 503 23.04 -4.64 -31.97
C VAL A 503 23.34 -6.11 -31.66
N GLY A 504 22.75 -6.62 -30.58
CA GLY A 504 22.89 -8.01 -30.18
C GLY A 504 22.54 -9.00 -31.31
N HIS A 505 22.99 -10.26 -31.20
CA HIS A 505 22.62 -11.30 -32.16
C HIS A 505 21.08 -11.45 -32.27
N PRO A 506 20.47 -11.36 -33.46
CA PRO A 506 19.01 -11.25 -33.64
C PRO A 506 18.22 -12.49 -33.20
N LEU A 507 18.87 -13.67 -33.23
CA LEU A 507 18.27 -14.94 -32.81
C LEU A 507 18.65 -15.37 -31.38
N CYS A 508 19.41 -14.55 -30.65
CA CYS A 508 19.75 -14.88 -29.26
C CYS A 508 18.55 -14.60 -28.35
N THR A 509 18.18 -15.56 -27.50
CA THR A 509 17.08 -15.42 -26.52
C THR A 509 17.26 -14.22 -25.58
N GLN A 510 18.50 -13.75 -25.37
CA GLN A 510 18.79 -12.57 -24.52
C GLN A 510 18.39 -11.23 -25.16
N GLN A 511 18.06 -11.17 -26.46
CA GLN A 511 17.54 -9.97 -27.15
C GLN A 511 18.34 -8.68 -26.85
N GLU A 512 17.72 -7.69 -26.21
CA GLU A 512 18.31 -6.37 -25.90
C GLU A 512 19.52 -6.47 -24.94
N ASP A 513 19.61 -7.55 -24.16
CA ASP A 513 20.71 -7.83 -23.22
C ASP A 513 21.76 -8.77 -23.85
N CYS A 514 21.63 -9.10 -25.13
CA CYS A 514 22.60 -9.91 -25.85
C CYS A 514 23.94 -9.16 -25.97
N VAL A 515 25.00 -9.77 -25.44
CA VAL A 515 26.37 -9.21 -25.48
C VAL A 515 27.16 -9.62 -26.73
N GLY A 516 26.61 -10.54 -27.54
CA GLY A 516 27.20 -10.94 -28.82
C GLY A 516 26.81 -10.00 -29.95
N ASP A 517 27.32 -10.31 -31.15
CA ASP A 517 26.98 -9.59 -32.39
C ASP A 517 26.24 -10.52 -33.37
N ALA A 518 25.78 -9.99 -34.49
CA ALA A 518 25.06 -10.77 -35.52
C ALA A 518 25.92 -11.84 -36.21
N ALA A 519 27.24 -11.88 -35.98
CA ALA A 519 28.15 -12.89 -36.54
C ALA A 519 28.48 -14.01 -35.54
N SER A 520 28.07 -13.86 -34.29
CA SER A 520 28.33 -14.83 -33.22
C SER A 520 27.60 -16.14 -33.49
N ALA A 521 28.32 -17.27 -33.40
CA ALA A 521 27.73 -18.60 -33.59
C ALA A 521 26.57 -18.84 -32.60
N LEU A 522 25.55 -19.58 -33.01
CA LEU A 522 24.42 -19.94 -32.16
C LEU A 522 24.63 -21.32 -31.54
N VAL A 523 24.21 -21.44 -30.29
CA VAL A 523 24.17 -22.69 -29.54
C VAL A 523 22.80 -22.85 -28.89
N GLN A 524 22.31 -24.07 -28.78
CA GLN A 524 21.06 -24.39 -28.11
C GLN A 524 21.35 -25.12 -26.80
N HIS A 525 20.85 -24.58 -25.69
CA HIS A 525 20.94 -25.22 -24.38
C HIS A 525 20.23 -26.57 -24.40
N VAL A 526 20.79 -27.58 -23.75
CA VAL A 526 20.19 -28.91 -23.59
C VAL A 526 20.16 -29.27 -22.12
N ASP A 527 18.96 -29.55 -21.61
CA ASP A 527 18.72 -29.99 -20.24
C ASP A 527 18.02 -31.35 -20.27
N ASP A 528 18.61 -32.38 -19.66
CA ASP A 528 18.12 -33.77 -19.70
C ASP A 528 17.72 -34.26 -21.12
N ASP A 529 18.61 -34.03 -22.11
CA ASP A 529 18.41 -34.34 -23.54
C ASP A 529 17.24 -33.57 -24.21
N VAL A 530 16.67 -32.56 -23.56
CA VAL A 530 15.61 -31.70 -24.11
C VAL A 530 16.22 -30.40 -24.62
N PRO A 531 16.08 -30.09 -25.94
CA PRO A 531 16.53 -28.80 -26.48
C PRO A 531 15.72 -27.64 -25.90
N GLY A 532 16.43 -26.64 -25.39
CA GLY A 532 15.89 -25.44 -24.78
C GLY A 532 16.14 -24.18 -25.60
N ASP A 533 16.47 -23.09 -24.90
CA ASP A 533 16.67 -21.77 -25.48
C ASP A 533 17.96 -21.67 -26.33
N ILE A 534 17.94 -20.77 -27.31
CA ILE A 534 19.05 -20.51 -28.23
C ILE A 534 19.82 -19.27 -27.78
N TYR A 535 21.13 -19.37 -27.67
CA TYR A 535 22.01 -18.29 -27.26
C TYR A 535 23.11 -18.09 -28.32
N CYS A 536 23.57 -16.85 -28.48
CA CYS A 536 24.84 -16.64 -29.18
C CYS A 536 26.00 -17.12 -28.29
N SER A 537 27.12 -17.49 -28.91
CA SER A 537 28.29 -18.04 -28.23
C SER A 537 28.84 -17.13 -27.13
N ALA A 538 28.78 -15.80 -27.31
CA ALA A 538 29.21 -14.82 -26.32
C ALA A 538 28.33 -14.84 -25.05
N CYS A 539 27.00 -14.88 -25.20
CA CYS A 539 26.08 -15.03 -24.07
C CYS A 539 26.25 -16.39 -23.40
N TRP A 540 26.39 -17.46 -24.19
CA TRP A 540 26.57 -18.81 -23.66
C TRP A 540 27.84 -18.95 -22.82
N ALA A 541 28.95 -18.35 -23.24
CA ALA A 541 30.20 -18.39 -22.48
C ALA A 541 30.05 -17.82 -21.06
N ILE A 542 29.21 -16.80 -20.87
CA ILE A 542 28.93 -16.23 -19.54
C ILE A 542 28.15 -17.24 -18.68
N PHE A 543 27.17 -17.95 -19.25
CA PHE A 543 26.41 -18.97 -18.52
C PHE A 543 27.27 -20.19 -18.18
N ALA A 544 28.08 -20.66 -19.12
CA ALA A 544 28.97 -21.81 -18.93
C ALA A 544 30.08 -21.53 -17.91
N ASP A 545 30.57 -20.28 -17.80
CA ASP A 545 31.54 -19.87 -16.77
C ASP A 545 30.90 -19.82 -15.37
N ALA A 546 29.60 -19.52 -15.29
CA ALA A 546 28.85 -19.53 -14.04
C ALA A 546 28.42 -20.93 -13.58
N ASP A 547 28.14 -21.83 -14.53
CA ASP A 547 27.72 -23.21 -14.27
C ASP A 547 28.24 -24.16 -15.36
N GLU A 548 29.29 -24.91 -15.01
CA GLU A 548 29.94 -25.90 -15.89
C GLU A 548 29.05 -27.12 -16.19
N THR A 549 27.93 -27.31 -15.48
CA THR A 549 27.03 -28.45 -15.71
C THR A 549 26.08 -28.24 -16.89
N LEU A 550 25.98 -27.00 -17.38
CA LEU A 550 25.15 -26.65 -18.52
C LEU A 550 25.74 -27.21 -19.82
N ASN A 551 24.91 -27.92 -20.58
CA ASN A 551 25.29 -28.47 -21.88
C ASN A 551 24.63 -27.67 -23.01
N ALA A 552 25.33 -27.47 -24.11
CA ALA A 552 24.74 -26.93 -25.33
C ALA A 552 25.25 -27.65 -26.57
N ILE A 553 24.40 -27.70 -27.59
CA ILE A 553 24.74 -28.21 -28.92
C ILE A 553 24.80 -27.04 -29.91
N PRO A 554 25.65 -27.11 -30.97
CA PRO A 554 25.61 -26.11 -32.03
C PRO A 554 24.22 -26.00 -32.65
N PHE A 555 23.74 -24.77 -32.86
CA PHE A 555 22.46 -24.50 -33.50
C PHE A 555 22.70 -24.01 -34.94
N GLU A 556 22.27 -24.79 -35.92
CA GLU A 556 22.28 -24.40 -37.33
C GLU A 556 20.93 -23.75 -37.66
N ALA A 557 20.96 -22.46 -38.00
CA ALA A 557 19.78 -21.63 -38.22
C ALA A 557 19.09 -21.87 -39.58
#